data_AF-A0A0M3KH64-F1
#
_entry.id   AF-A0A0M3KH64-F1
#
_cell.length_a   1.000
_cell.length_b   1.000
_cell.length_c   1.000
_cell.angle_alpha   90.00
_cell.angle_beta   90.00
_cell.angle_gamma   90.00
#
_symmetry.space_group_name_H-M   'P 1'
#
loop_
_entity.id
_entity.type
_entity.pdbx_description
1 polymer ?
#
loop_
_entity_poly.entity_id
_entity_poly.type
_entity_poly.pdbx_seq_one_letter_code
_entity_poly.pdbx_strand_id
1 'polypeptide(L)'
;MVCIIHGFPNSVSALRFEWAWQNPEKSRRLRLLTLKKGKKESAFEFRIRIVLHMLNSDPWRKLALTFRWLLPACEINFPAEMQLPAHMRIARGLVEKTSTLVPQLIEEYICIGKCAICSRQIKNVS
;
A
#
# COMPACT_ATOMS: atom_id res chain seq x y z
N MET A 1 -0.12 17.02 -3.32
CA MET A 1 0.25 15.60 -3.50
C MET A 1 -0.62 15.02 -4.62
N VAL A 2 -0.05 14.24 -5.54
CA VAL A 2 -0.77 13.74 -6.74
C VAL A 2 -1.38 12.35 -6.53
N CYS A 3 -0.64 11.46 -5.87
CA CYS A 3 -1.07 10.13 -5.48
C CYS A 3 -0.54 9.79 -4.09
N ILE A 4 -1.11 8.76 -3.48
CA ILE A 4 -0.62 8.17 -2.22
C ILE A 4 -0.70 6.65 -2.28
N ILE A 5 0.12 6.00 -1.47
CA ILE A 5 0.05 4.56 -1.21
C ILE A 5 -0.26 4.40 0.27
N HIS A 6 -1.29 3.61 0.59
CA HIS A 6 -1.74 3.40 1.98
C HIS A 6 -2.18 1.94 2.20
N GLY A 7 -2.57 1.62 3.43
CA GLY A 7 -2.83 0.23 3.87
C GLY A 7 -1.60 -0.48 4.42
N PHE A 8 -0.55 0.25 4.80
CA PHE A 8 0.62 -0.34 5.46
C PHE A 8 0.24 -0.91 6.85
N PRO A 9 0.81 -2.04 7.26
CA PRO A 9 0.50 -2.67 8.55
C PRO A 9 0.99 -1.87 9.76
N ASN A 10 1.97 -0.99 9.57
CA ASN A 10 2.51 -0.10 10.61
C ASN A 10 3.27 1.08 9.98
N SER A 11 3.53 2.11 10.79
CA SER A 11 4.26 3.32 10.40
C SER A 11 5.69 3.02 9.92
N VAL A 12 6.39 2.06 10.56
CA VAL A 12 7.76 1.69 10.19
C VAL A 12 7.84 1.17 8.76
N SER A 13 6.87 0.36 8.34
CA SER A 13 6.79 -0.18 6.98
C SER A 13 6.50 0.91 5.96
N ALA A 14 5.63 1.85 6.30
CA ALA A 14 5.33 3.03 5.48
C ALA A 14 6.57 3.92 5.31
N LEU A 15 7.28 4.25 6.40
CA LEU A 15 8.49 5.06 6.36
C LEU A 15 9.61 4.41 5.55
N ARG A 16 9.79 3.09 5.67
CA ARG A 16 10.75 2.35 4.85
C ARG A 16 10.40 2.40 3.36
N PHE A 17 9.11 2.32 3.04
CA PHE A 17 8.64 2.48 1.66
C PHE A 17 8.91 3.91 1.17
N GLU A 18 8.48 4.93 1.93
CA GLU A 18 8.70 6.33 1.58
C GLU A 18 10.17 6.65 1.32
N TRP A 19 11.06 6.25 2.24
CA TRP A 19 12.49 6.49 2.10
C TRP A 19 13.07 5.82 0.85
N ALA A 20 12.68 4.57 0.59
CA ALA A 20 13.15 3.83 -0.59
C ALA A 20 12.64 4.45 -1.91
N TRP A 21 11.44 5.02 -1.91
CA TRP A 21 10.90 5.73 -3.07
C TRP A 21 11.63 7.06 -3.31
N GLN A 22 11.98 7.78 -2.25
CA GLN A 22 12.76 9.02 -2.34
C GLN A 22 14.24 8.78 -2.72
N ASN A 23 14.81 7.62 -2.33
CA ASN A 23 16.23 7.28 -2.53
C ASN A 23 16.40 5.92 -3.24
N PRO A 24 15.93 5.75 -4.48
CA PRO A 24 15.95 4.47 -5.20
C PRO A 24 17.36 3.93 -5.41
N GLU A 25 18.36 4.79 -5.61
CA GLU A 25 19.76 4.42 -5.82
C GLU A 25 20.46 3.92 -4.54
N LYS A 26 20.00 4.36 -3.37
CA LYS A 26 20.53 3.92 -2.07
C LYS A 26 19.79 2.71 -1.52
N SER A 27 18.54 2.50 -1.95
CA SER A 27 17.75 1.35 -1.55
C SER A 27 18.34 0.06 -2.11
N ARG A 28 18.75 -0.86 -1.22
CA ARG A 28 19.36 -2.15 -1.58
C ARG A 28 18.59 -2.90 -2.67
N ARG A 29 17.26 -2.87 -2.62
CA ARG A 29 16.36 -3.60 -3.54
C ARG A 29 16.25 -2.95 -4.91
N LEU A 30 16.25 -1.62 -4.95
CA LEU A 30 16.05 -0.86 -6.19
C LEU A 30 17.37 -0.60 -6.92
N ARG A 31 18.48 -0.48 -6.18
CA ARG A 31 19.83 -0.33 -6.75
C ARG A 31 20.19 -1.46 -7.71
N LEU A 32 19.77 -2.69 -7.41
CA LEU A 32 19.99 -3.86 -8.28
C LEU A 32 19.26 -3.76 -9.62
N LEU A 33 18.16 -3.02 -9.69
CA LEU A 33 17.40 -2.81 -10.92
C LEU A 33 18.02 -1.73 -11.82
N THR A 34 19.02 -0.98 -11.31
CA THR A 34 19.75 0.06 -12.06
C THR A 34 18.82 1.05 -12.81
N LEU A 35 17.70 1.42 -12.17
CA LEU A 35 16.67 2.27 -12.79
C LEU A 35 17.24 3.64 -13.15
N LYS A 36 17.18 3.98 -14.44
CA LYS A 36 17.53 5.31 -14.95
C LYS A 36 16.32 5.96 -15.61
N LYS A 37 16.23 7.27 -15.48
CA LYS A 37 15.20 8.08 -16.14
C LYS A 37 15.42 8.05 -17.65
N GLY A 38 14.37 7.77 -18.42
CA GLY A 38 14.41 7.84 -19.88
C GLY A 38 14.54 9.28 -20.40
N LYS A 39 15.08 9.47 -21.60
CA LYS A 39 15.26 10.82 -22.19
C LYS A 39 13.93 11.57 -22.42
N LYS A 40 12.88 10.84 -22.80
CA LYS A 40 11.53 11.38 -23.06
C LYS A 40 10.59 11.29 -21.84
N GLU A 41 11.05 10.65 -20.76
CA GLU A 41 10.26 10.42 -19.55
C GLU A 41 10.28 11.68 -18.69
N SER A 42 9.12 12.12 -18.19
CA SER A 42 9.06 13.19 -17.20
C SER A 42 9.61 12.72 -15.85
N ALA A 43 9.98 13.65 -14.97
CA ALA A 43 10.39 13.31 -13.62
C ALA A 43 9.24 12.65 -12.81
N PHE A 44 8.00 13.01 -13.15
CA PHE A 44 6.81 12.46 -12.51
C PHE A 44 6.56 11.00 -12.93
N GLU A 45 6.53 10.73 -14.24
CA GLU A 45 6.39 9.36 -14.77
C GLU A 45 7.48 8.44 -14.24
N PHE A 46 8.72 8.93 -14.18
CA PHE A 46 9.84 8.17 -13.62
C PHE A 46 9.60 7.77 -12.15
N ARG A 47 9.07 8.68 -11.33
CA ARG A 47 8.73 8.39 -9.93
C ARG A 47 7.59 7.38 -9.80
N ILE A 48 6.60 7.45 -10.68
CA ILE A 48 5.52 6.45 -10.72
C ILE A 48 6.09 5.08 -11.11
N ARG A 49 6.95 5.01 -12.13
CA ARG A 49 7.61 3.76 -12.52
C ARG A 49 8.43 3.15 -11.38
N ILE A 50 9.18 3.96 -10.63
CA ILE A 50 9.89 3.50 -9.42
C ILE A 50 8.92 2.84 -8.43
N VAL A 51 7.77 3.47 -8.14
CA VAL A 51 6.78 2.88 -7.24
C VAL A 51 6.19 1.59 -7.80
N LEU A 52 5.91 1.52 -9.09
CA LEU A 52 5.42 0.28 -9.71
C LEU A 52 6.44 -0.87 -9.53
N HIS A 53 7.73 -0.60 -9.68
CA HIS A 53 8.78 -1.57 -9.37
C HIS A 53 8.78 -1.96 -7.89
N MET A 54 8.62 -1.00 -6.97
CA MET A 54 8.56 -1.27 -5.54
C MET A 54 7.35 -2.14 -5.18
N LEU A 55 6.17 -1.81 -5.68
CA LEU A 55 4.93 -2.55 -5.39
C LEU A 55 4.94 -3.96 -5.99
N ASN A 56 5.73 -4.20 -7.03
CA ASN A 56 5.97 -5.52 -7.60
C ASN A 56 7.15 -6.28 -6.98
N SER A 57 7.85 -5.70 -6.01
CA SER A 57 9.02 -6.30 -5.35
C SER A 57 8.74 -6.63 -3.89
N ASP A 58 9.39 -7.69 -3.39
CA ASP A 58 9.36 -8.00 -1.96
C ASP A 58 10.11 -6.93 -1.14
N PRO A 59 9.61 -6.53 0.04
CA PRO A 59 8.49 -7.12 0.78
C PRO A 59 7.12 -6.52 0.44
N TRP A 60 7.07 -5.42 -0.33
CA TRP A 60 5.86 -4.61 -0.49
C TRP A 60 4.79 -5.30 -1.32
N ARG A 61 5.19 -6.15 -2.28
CA ARG A 61 4.28 -7.01 -3.05
C ARG A 61 3.40 -7.90 -2.19
N LYS A 62 3.80 -8.25 -0.97
CA LYS A 62 3.03 -9.13 -0.07
C LYS A 62 2.02 -8.37 0.79
N LEU A 63 2.02 -7.05 0.73
CA LEU A 63 1.15 -6.20 1.53
C LEU A 63 -0.12 -5.86 0.75
N ALA A 64 -1.27 -5.84 1.42
CA ALA A 64 -2.56 -5.43 0.85
C ALA A 64 -2.64 -3.89 0.71
N LEU A 65 -1.71 -3.30 -0.04
CA LEU A 65 -1.62 -1.86 -0.25
C LEU A 65 -2.65 -1.38 -1.28
N THR A 66 -3.01 -0.11 -1.16
CA THR A 66 -3.85 0.58 -2.12
C THR A 66 -3.09 1.76 -2.69
N PHE A 67 -3.00 1.82 -4.02
CA PHE A 67 -2.53 2.99 -4.74
C PHE A 67 -3.73 3.92 -4.99
N ARG A 68 -3.65 5.19 -4.62
CA ARG A 68 -4.75 6.14 -4.76
C ARG A 68 -4.31 7.38 -5.53
N TRP A 69 -5.01 7.68 -6.62
CA TRP A 69 -4.92 8.97 -7.31
C TRP A 69 -5.72 10.02 -6.54
N LEU A 70 -5.07 11.10 -6.13
CA LEU A 70 -5.73 12.24 -5.47
C LEU A 70 -6.20 13.28 -6.48
N LEU A 71 -5.45 13.46 -7.57
CA LEU A 71 -5.73 14.42 -8.63
C LEU A 71 -5.95 13.69 -9.97
N PRO A 72 -7.21 13.54 -10.44
CA PRO A 72 -7.51 12.85 -11.69
C PRO A 72 -6.80 13.43 -12.92
N ALA A 73 -6.59 14.75 -12.95
CA ALA A 73 -5.89 15.43 -14.05
C ALA A 73 -4.41 15.01 -14.21
N CYS A 74 -3.83 14.37 -13.21
CA CYS A 74 -2.45 13.89 -13.23
C CYS A 74 -2.35 12.36 -13.26
N GLU A 75 -3.48 11.67 -13.43
CA GLU A 75 -3.51 10.21 -13.59
C GLU A 75 -2.85 9.84 -14.92
N ILE A 76 -1.92 8.90 -14.87
CA ILE A 76 -1.24 8.35 -16.04
C ILE A 76 -1.50 6.86 -16.13
N ASN A 77 -1.54 6.33 -17.34
CA ASN A 77 -1.67 4.89 -17.55
C ASN A 77 -0.38 4.18 -17.13
N PHE A 78 -0.53 3.08 -16.41
CA PHE A 78 0.61 2.22 -16.10
C PHE A 78 1.05 1.46 -17.36
N PRO A 79 2.36 1.26 -17.57
CA PRO A 79 2.86 0.49 -18.70
C PRO A 79 2.26 -0.93 -18.70
N ALA A 80 1.95 -1.49 -19.87
CA ALA A 80 1.30 -2.80 -19.99
C ALA A 80 2.16 -3.92 -19.36
N GLU A 81 3.48 -3.79 -19.48
CA GLU A 81 4.48 -4.67 -18.89
C GLU A 81 4.59 -4.56 -17.36
N MET A 82 4.00 -3.52 -16.75
CA MET A 82 4.16 -3.20 -15.34
C MET A 82 2.88 -2.70 -14.71
N GLN A 83 1.97 -3.65 -14.48
CA GLN A 83 0.75 -3.41 -13.72
C GLN A 83 0.97 -3.63 -12.22
N LEU A 84 0.04 -3.14 -11.41
CA LEU A 84 0.04 -3.46 -9.98
C LEU A 84 -0.28 -4.95 -9.76
N PRO A 85 0.20 -5.55 -8.65
CA PRO A 85 -0.20 -6.90 -8.26
C PRO A 85 -1.73 -7.01 -8.15
N ALA A 86 -2.29 -8.16 -8.57
CA ALA A 86 -3.75 -8.37 -8.66
C ALA A 86 -4.54 -8.15 -7.35
N HIS A 87 -3.90 -8.29 -6.19
CA HIS A 87 -4.54 -8.06 -4.89
C HIS A 87 -4.50 -6.59 -4.43
N MET A 88 -3.69 -5.74 -5.08
CA MET A 88 -3.63 -4.31 -4.79
C MET A 88 -4.73 -3.57 -5.55
N ARG A 89 -5.29 -2.54 -4.90
CA ARG A 89 -6.39 -1.76 -5.47
C ARG A 89 -5.90 -0.40 -5.98
N ILE A 90 -6.48 0.06 -7.09
CA ILE A 90 -6.38 1.45 -7.54
C ILE A 90 -7.63 2.20 -7.07
N ALA A 91 -7.45 3.21 -6.25
CA ALA A 91 -8.50 4.10 -5.77
C ALA A 91 -8.34 5.51 -6.37
N ARG A 92 -9.42 6.30 -6.33
CA ARG A 92 -9.42 7.68 -6.82
C ARG A 92 -10.10 8.60 -5.81
N GLY A 93 -9.76 9.87 -5.87
CA GLY A 93 -10.33 10.92 -5.02
C GLY A 93 -9.56 11.10 -3.71
N LEU A 94 -9.94 12.16 -2.99
CA LEU A 94 -9.34 12.57 -1.73
C LEU A 94 -9.51 11.50 -0.65
N VAL A 95 -8.65 11.56 0.37
CA VAL A 95 -8.78 10.71 1.56
C VAL A 95 -9.84 11.31 2.46
N GLU A 96 -10.92 10.57 2.67
CA GLU A 96 -11.94 10.93 3.63
C GLU A 96 -11.56 10.39 5.00
N LYS A 97 -11.67 11.24 6.03
CA LYS A 97 -11.52 10.81 7.41
C LYS A 97 -12.81 10.13 7.82
N THR A 98 -12.83 8.80 7.78
CA THR A 98 -13.89 8.03 8.42
C THR A 98 -13.56 7.89 9.91
N SER A 99 -14.45 8.39 10.77
CA SER A 99 -14.44 8.04 12.18
C SER A 99 -15.42 6.89 12.40
N THR A 100 -14.91 5.76 12.87
CA THR A 100 -15.76 4.68 13.36
C THR A 100 -15.96 4.91 14.85
N LEU A 101 -17.22 4.99 15.27
CA LEU A 101 -17.54 4.96 16.70
C LEU A 101 -17.15 3.57 17.20
N VAL A 102 -16.15 3.52 18.07
CA VAL A 102 -15.82 2.30 18.80
C VAL A 102 -16.78 2.24 19.98
N PRO A 103 -17.61 1.19 20.11
CA PRO A 103 -18.48 1.02 21.25
C PRO A 103 -17.73 1.21 22.57
N GLN A 104 -18.28 2.02 23.47
CA GLN A 104 -17.66 2.23 24.78
C GLN A 104 -18.13 1.20 25.80
N LEU A 105 -19.32 0.65 25.61
CA LEU A 105 -19.93 -0.35 26.48
C LEU A 105 -19.50 -1.75 26.06
N ILE A 106 -19.10 -2.57 27.03
CA ILE A 106 -18.67 -3.95 26.81
C ILE A 106 -19.80 -4.80 26.21
N GLU A 107 -21.07 -4.51 26.54
CA GLU A 107 -22.22 -5.28 26.02
C GLU A 107 -22.41 -5.15 24.50
N GLU A 108 -21.87 -4.09 23.89
CA GLU A 108 -21.93 -3.85 22.44
C GLU A 108 -20.82 -4.58 21.67
N TYR A 109 -19.83 -5.16 22.37
CA TYR A 109 -18.76 -5.92 21.72
C TYR A 109 -19.26 -7.31 21.34
N ILE A 110 -18.91 -7.74 20.13
CA ILE A 110 -19.04 -9.14 19.73
C ILE A 110 -18.03 -9.94 20.57
N CYS A 111 -18.54 -10.61 21.58
CA CYS A 111 -17.73 -11.49 22.42
C CYS A 111 -17.21 -12.67 21.60
N ILE A 112 -15.97 -13.06 21.85
CA ILE A 112 -15.37 -14.24 21.25
C ILE A 112 -16.25 -15.46 21.60
N GLY A 113 -16.89 -16.04 20.58
CA GLY A 113 -17.79 -17.16 20.73
C GLY A 113 -17.09 -18.51 20.85
N LYS A 114 -17.84 -19.58 20.57
CA LYS A 114 -17.29 -20.92 20.41
C LYS A 114 -16.56 -21.02 19.06
N CYS A 115 -15.46 -21.76 19.03
CA CYS A 115 -14.77 -22.09 17.80
C CYS A 115 -15.71 -22.80 16.83
N ALA A 116 -15.83 -22.30 15.59
CA ALA A 116 -16.69 -22.91 14.58
C ALA A 116 -16.22 -24.32 14.13
N ILE A 117 -14.98 -24.70 14.44
CA ILE A 117 -14.40 -26.00 14.06
C ILE A 117 -14.63 -27.04 15.15
N CYS A 118 -14.31 -26.71 16.40
CA CYS A 118 -14.32 -27.68 17.51
C CYS A 118 -15.40 -27.39 18.58
N SER A 119 -16.19 -26.34 18.40
CA SER A 119 -17.27 -25.89 19.31
C SER A 119 -16.83 -25.59 20.75
N ARG A 120 -15.52 -25.53 21.03
CA ARG A 120 -14.97 -25.14 22.34
C ARG A 120 -14.89 -23.62 22.48
N GLN A 121 -14.97 -23.13 23.71
CA GLN A 121 -14.83 -21.70 24.01
C GLN A 121 -13.38 -21.25 23.75
N ILE A 122 -13.20 -20.20 22.96
CA ILE A 122 -11.88 -19.65 22.65
C ILE A 122 -11.47 -18.77 23.83
N LYS A 123 -10.42 -19.17 24.55
CA LYS A 123 -9.92 -18.43 25.72
C LYS A 123 -8.90 -17.34 25.37
N ASN A 124 -8.27 -17.44 24.21
CA ASN A 124 -7.24 -16.50 23.78
C ASN A 124 -7.18 -16.43 22.25
N VAL A 125 -6.95 -15.23 21.72
CA VAL A 125 -6.68 -14.99 20.31
C VAL A 125 -5.26 -14.43 20.27
N SER A 126 -4.29 -15.32 20.12
CA SER A 126 -2.88 -14.99 19.98
C SER A 126 -2.59 -14.35 18.63
#